data_AF-A0A9E5KTS3-F1
#
_entry.id   AF-A0A9E5KTS3-F1
#
_cell.length_a   1.000
_cell.length_b   1.000
_cell.length_c   1.000
_cell.angle_alpha   90.00
_cell.angle_beta   90.00
_cell.angle_gamma   90.00
#
_symmetry.space_group_name_H-M   'P 1'
#
loop_
_entity.id
_entity.type
_entity.pdbx_description
1 polymer ?
#
loop_
_entity_poly.entity_id
_entity_poly.type
_entity_poly.pdbx_seq_one_letter_code
_entity_poly.pdbx_strand_id
1 'polypeptide(L)'
;GGTKKWERLETYGPKLVENIVQATSRDILCHAMKTLRCCDIVAHVHDEVIIEADRIMSLEAVCEQMGRTPPWAPGLILRADGYECDFYKKD
;
A
#
# COMPACT_ATOMS: atom_id res chain seq x y z
N GLY A 1 17.76 -11.25 -13.65
CA GLY A 1 17.71 -12.23 -12.54
C GLY A 1 18.04 -13.61 -13.05
N GLY A 2 19.33 -13.98 -13.09
CA GLY A 2 19.80 -15.24 -13.69
C GLY A 2 20.50 -16.21 -12.73
N THR A 3 20.90 -15.78 -11.54
CA THR A 3 21.70 -16.60 -10.63
C THR A 3 21.13 -16.46 -9.22
N LYS A 4 20.52 -17.52 -8.68
CA LYS A 4 20.10 -17.60 -7.27
C LYS A 4 21.33 -17.75 -6.35
N LYS A 5 22.35 -16.90 -6.52
CA LYS A 5 23.60 -16.93 -5.77
C LYS A 5 23.80 -15.57 -5.10
N TRP A 6 24.27 -15.60 -3.86
CA TRP A 6 24.68 -14.38 -3.16
C TRP A 6 25.97 -13.87 -3.80
N GLU A 7 25.92 -12.66 -4.33
CA GLU A 7 27.07 -12.01 -4.95
C GLU A 7 27.19 -10.57 -4.44
N ARG A 8 28.41 -10.03 -4.48
CA ARG A 8 28.61 -8.62 -4.20
C ARG A 8 28.04 -7.83 -5.38
N LEU A 9 27.04 -7.02 -5.10
CA LEU A 9 26.49 -6.08 -6.06
C LEU A 9 27.10 -4.71 -5.83
N GLU A 10 27.56 -4.07 -6.89
CA GLU A 10 27.90 -2.65 -6.82
C GLU A 10 26.64 -1.85 -6.45
N THR A 11 26.85 -0.82 -5.63
CA THR A 11 25.80 0.06 -5.11
C THR A 11 26.06 1.46 -5.63
N TYR A 12 25.01 2.10 -6.10
CA TYR A 12 25.05 3.44 -6.65
C TYR A 12 23.84 4.22 -6.13
N GLY A 13 23.95 5.56 -6.12
CA GLY A 13 22.95 6.46 -5.50
C GLY A 13 21.50 6.13 -5.88
N PRO A 14 21.16 6.07 -7.19
CA PRO A 14 19.81 5.72 -7.64
C PRO A 14 19.25 4.40 -7.07
N LYS A 15 20.07 3.34 -6.98
CA LYS A 15 19.64 2.05 -6.41
C LYS A 15 19.31 2.15 -4.92
N LEU A 16 20.06 2.95 -4.17
CA LEU A 16 19.76 3.18 -2.76
C LEU A 16 18.45 3.95 -2.61
N VAL A 17 18.26 5.02 -3.39
CA VAL A 17 17.05 5.83 -3.35
C VAL A 17 15.83 4.98 -3.73
N GLU A 18 15.91 4.20 -4.80
CA GLU A 18 14.84 3.28 -5.23
C GLU A 18 14.46 2.31 -4.09
N ASN A 19 15.44 1.63 -3.50
CA ASN A 19 15.18 0.65 -2.45
C ASN A 19 14.56 1.28 -1.20
N ILE A 20 15.05 2.46 -0.78
CA ILE A 20 14.53 3.18 0.40
C ILE A 20 13.08 3.62 0.15
N VAL A 21 12.80 4.19 -1.02
CA VAL A 21 11.45 4.64 -1.38
C VAL A 21 10.49 3.46 -1.44
N GLN A 22 10.86 2.37 -2.13
CA GLN A 22 10.01 1.17 -2.21
C GLN A 22 9.76 0.53 -0.84
N ALA A 23 10.78 0.44 0.02
CA ALA A 23 10.63 -0.08 1.38
C ALA A 23 9.68 0.79 2.21
N THR A 24 9.85 2.11 2.13
CA THR A 24 8.99 3.07 2.86
C THR A 24 7.54 2.99 2.37
N SER A 25 7.31 2.93 1.07
CA SER A 25 5.97 2.76 0.49
C SER A 25 5.32 1.46 0.95
N ARG A 26 6.09 0.36 1.01
CA ARG A 26 5.60 -0.92 1.52
C ARG A 26 5.19 -0.84 2.99
N ASP A 27 5.98 -0.16 3.83
CA ASP A 27 5.66 -0.01 5.25
C ASP A 27 4.39 0.82 5.47
N ILE A 28 4.20 1.87 4.65
CA ILE A 28 2.96 2.69 4.65
C ILE A 28 1.76 1.83 4.26
N LEU A 29 1.83 1.06 3.17
CA LEU A 29 0.75 0.16 2.77
C LEU A 29 0.45 -0.89 3.85
N CYS A 30 1.48 -1.50 4.44
CA CYS A 30 1.30 -2.46 5.52
C CYS A 30 0.61 -1.83 6.74
N HIS A 31 0.86 -0.55 7.02
CA HIS A 31 0.16 0.18 8.07
C HIS A 31 -1.33 0.35 7.72
N ALA A 32 -1.64 0.80 6.50
CA ALA A 32 -3.01 0.94 6.02
C ALA A 32 -3.78 -0.40 6.04
N MET A 33 -3.17 -1.49 5.63
CA MET A 33 -3.80 -2.82 5.72
C MET A 33 -4.10 -3.23 7.18
N LYS A 34 -3.27 -2.80 8.14
CA LYS A 34 -3.51 -3.03 9.58
C LYS A 34 -4.62 -2.15 10.15
N THR A 35 -4.81 -0.93 9.63
CA THR A 35 -5.95 -0.07 10.02
C THR A 35 -7.25 -0.66 9.49
N LEU A 36 -7.24 -1.20 8.27
CA LEU A 36 -8.34 -1.89 7.60
C LEU A 36 -8.51 -3.37 7.98
N ARG A 37 -7.91 -3.84 9.07
CA ARG A 37 -7.89 -5.28 9.45
C ARG A 37 -9.27 -5.92 9.69
N CYS A 38 -10.32 -5.11 9.84
CA CYS A 38 -11.70 -5.56 9.99
C CYS A 38 -12.45 -5.71 8.67
N CYS A 39 -11.83 -5.28 7.56
CA CYS A 39 -12.34 -5.46 6.21
C CYS A 39 -11.78 -6.75 5.62
N ASP A 40 -12.49 -7.32 4.65
CA ASP A 40 -12.02 -8.50 3.92
C ASP A 40 -11.14 -8.07 2.74
N ILE A 41 -9.83 -7.97 2.97
CA ILE A 41 -8.85 -7.59 1.93
C ILE A 41 -8.60 -8.81 1.05
N VAL A 42 -9.16 -8.80 -0.16
CA VAL A 42 -9.04 -9.91 -1.12
C VAL A 42 -7.80 -9.81 -2.00
N ALA A 43 -7.26 -8.61 -2.20
CA ALA A 43 -6.03 -8.38 -2.95
C ALA A 43 -5.42 -7.00 -2.65
N HIS A 44 -4.15 -6.82 -3.05
CA HIS A 44 -3.49 -5.52 -3.08
C HIS A 44 -2.56 -5.45 -4.29
N VAL A 45 -2.46 -4.28 -4.94
CA VAL A 45 -1.65 -4.06 -6.15
C VAL A 45 -0.95 -2.72 -6.02
N HIS A 46 0.38 -2.70 -6.01
CA HIS A 46 1.15 -1.50 -5.68
C HIS A 46 0.68 -0.86 -4.37
N ASP A 47 0.06 0.31 -4.44
CA ASP A 47 -0.52 1.08 -3.34
C ASP A 47 -2.04 0.92 -3.21
N GLU A 48 -2.66 0.10 -4.06
CA GLU A 48 -4.10 -0.20 -4.04
C GLU A 48 -4.42 -1.37 -3.11
N VAL A 49 -5.57 -1.28 -2.43
CA VAL A 49 -6.15 -2.36 -1.63
C VAL A 49 -7.55 -2.65 -2.17
N ILE A 50 -7.82 -3.92 -2.44
CA ILE A 50 -9.12 -4.39 -2.94
C ILE A 50 -9.81 -5.10 -1.79
N ILE A 51 -11.02 -4.64 -1.48
CA ILE A 51 -11.81 -5.10 -0.33
C ILE A 51 -13.14 -5.65 -0.83
N GLU A 52 -13.50 -6.85 -0.38
CA GLU A 52 -14.87 -7.32 -0.48
C GLU A 52 -15.67 -6.71 0.69
N ALA A 53 -16.70 -5.93 0.36
CA ALA A 53 -17.42 -5.12 1.33
C ALA A 53 -18.94 -5.24 1.14
N ASP A 54 -19.68 -5.12 2.24
CA ASP A 54 -21.13 -4.93 2.20
C ASP A 54 -21.45 -3.57 1.55
N ARG A 55 -22.57 -3.48 0.82
CA ARG A 55 -23.04 -2.26 0.16
C ARG A 55 -23.33 -1.11 1.11
N ILE A 56 -23.45 -1.36 2.41
CA ILE A 56 -23.59 -0.32 3.44
C ILE A 56 -22.25 0.29 3.88
N MET A 57 -21.12 -0.31 3.49
CA MET A 57 -19.80 0.20 3.84
C MET A 57 -19.54 1.52 3.11
N SER A 58 -19.03 2.53 3.82
CA SER A 58 -18.69 3.82 3.23
C SER A 58 -17.28 3.79 2.65
N LEU A 59 -17.16 4.03 1.33
CA LEU A 59 -15.88 4.23 0.67
C LEU A 59 -15.05 5.37 1.30
N GLU A 60 -15.69 6.47 1.69
CA GLU A 60 -15.02 7.60 2.35
C GLU A 60 -14.36 7.16 3.66
N ALA A 61 -15.05 6.36 4.47
CA ALA A 61 -14.49 5.83 5.72
C ALA A 61 -13.29 4.90 5.47
N VAL A 62 -13.33 4.08 4.40
CA VAL A 62 -12.20 3.22 3.99
C VAL A 62 -11.01 4.08 3.56
N CYS A 63 -11.25 5.10 2.72
CA CYS A 63 -10.20 6.03 2.27
C CYS A 63 -9.59 6.80 3.44
N GLU A 64 -10.40 7.26 4.40
CA GLU A 64 -9.91 7.92 5.61
C GLU A 64 -9.00 6.99 6.43
N GLN A 65 -9.40 5.73 6.63
CA GLN A 65 -8.60 4.74 7.35
C GLN A 65 -7.29 4.39 6.63
N MET A 66 -7.33 4.29 5.30
CA MET A 66 -6.16 4.02 4.46
C MET A 66 -5.17 5.21 4.45
N GLY A 67 -5.69 6.44 4.50
CA GLY A 67 -4.91 7.67 4.57
C GLY A 67 -4.33 8.00 5.95
N ARG A 68 -4.47 7.13 6.96
CA ARG A 68 -3.94 7.39 8.30
C ARG A 68 -2.42 7.32 8.32
N THR A 69 -1.81 8.39 8.83
CA THR A 69 -0.36 8.50 8.96
C THR A 69 0.18 7.53 10.01
N PRO A 70 1.21 6.71 9.68
CA PRO A 70 1.87 5.85 10.65
C PRO A 70 2.50 6.65 11.81
N PRO A 71 2.54 6.12 13.05
CA PRO A 71 3.12 6.83 14.21
C PRO A 71 4.59 7.23 14.05
N TRP A 72 5.35 6.50 13.22
CA TRP A 72 6.76 6.77 12.96
C TRP A 72 7.00 7.88 11.93
N ALA A 73 5.96 8.32 11.20
CA ALA A 73 6.03 9.32 10.14
C ALA A 73 5.12 10.55 10.43
N PRO A 74 5.16 11.15 11.63
CA PRO A 74 4.24 12.23 11.97
C PRO A 74 4.37 13.40 10.97
N GLY A 75 3.22 13.93 10.52
CA GLY A 75 3.16 15.03 9.56
C GLY A 75 3.25 14.62 8.09
N LEU A 76 3.47 13.33 7.77
CA LEU A 76 3.36 12.85 6.41
C LEU A 76 1.90 12.93 5.94
N ILE A 77 1.67 13.72 4.88
CA ILE A 77 0.35 13.90 4.28
C ILE A 77 0.07 12.71 3.37
N LEU A 78 -0.76 11.79 3.83
CA LEU A 78 -1.29 10.68 3.03
C LEU A 78 -2.72 10.98 2.62
N ARG A 79 -3.06 10.62 1.38
CA ARG A 79 -4.40 10.68 0.83
C ARG A 79 -4.66 9.37 0.12
N ALA A 80 -5.82 8.78 0.37
CA ALA A 80 -6.32 7.66 -0.38
C ALA A 80 -7.51 8.12 -1.21
N ASP A 81 -7.66 7.52 -2.38
CA ASP A 81 -8.82 7.68 -3.25
C ASP A 81 -9.24 6.28 -3.70
N GLY A 82 -10.49 6.14 -4.13
CA GLY A 82 -11.02 4.84 -4.51
C GLY A 82 -12.37 4.94 -5.18
N TYR A 83 -12.89 3.79 -5.56
CA TYR A 83 -14.21 3.67 -6.16
C TYR A 83 -14.84 2.32 -5.76
N GLU A 84 -16.17 2.25 -5.88
CA GLU A 84 -16.94 1.03 -5.68
C GLU A 84 -17.32 0.42 -7.02
N CYS A 85 -17.24 -0.91 -7.13
CA CYS A 85 -17.65 -1.63 -8.33
C CYS A 85 -18.08 -3.06 -7.99
N ASP A 86 -18.99 -3.63 -8.79
CA ASP A 86 -19.41 -5.03 -8.64
C ASP A 86 -18.33 -6.03 -9.10
N PHE A 87 -17.37 -5.58 -9.93
CA PHE A 87 -16.28 -6.40 -10.46
C PHE A 87 -15.02 -5.58 -10.60
N TYR A 88 -13.86 -6.16 -10.25
CA TYR A 88 -12.57 -5.51 -10.40
C TYR A 88 -12.34 -5.04 -11.84
N LYS A 89 -12.07 -3.74 -11.99
CA LYS A 89 -11.71 -3.13 -13.26
C LYS A 89 -10.29 -2.62 -13.13
N LYS A 90 -9.40 -3.17 -13.94
CA LYS A 90 -8.06 -2.62 -14.07
C LYS A 90 -8.17 -1.39 -14.98
N ASP A 91 -7.95 -0.21 -14.42
CA ASP A 91 -7.59 0.97 -15.22
C ASP A 91 -6.11 0.91 -15.64
#